data_AF-A0A819E142-F1
#
_entry.id   AF-A0A819E142-F1
#
_cell.length_a   1.000
_cell.length_b   1.000
_cell.length_c   1.000
_cell.angle_alpha   90.00
_cell.angle_beta   90.00
_cell.angle_gamma   90.00
#
_symmetry.space_group_name_H-M   'P 1'
#
loop_
_entity.id
_entity.type
_entity.pdbx_description
1 polymer ?
#
loop_
_entity_poly.entity_id
_entity_poly.type
_entity_poly.pdbx_seq_one_letter_code
_entity_poly.pdbx_strand_id
1 'polypeptide(L)'
;MMISSYIITIISLMIVTIPVTRQSSSATGLGRIDCYPDAEAKYSNFSKEACLVRHCLFDDTVNLSGIPCYFQPNYGYLLQGNEEQIENGKRLRLKRNQAVTSPFPEPIENVILDVQYYTDDIIRFKLYDADHQRYEVPIPLKASTGQTTSAQYEFIYSSNSSNDNILSFAIKRRVNQTTLFDTSIGGLVLNNQFLQIVSRLQSPHVYGFGENNHLTLKHNVSTRQIWGIFGRDQATTWHMNANHYGTHPFYLVMEQIPNSNETPSGQMHGVLLLNSNAMDYSFAPDPSVTIRTIGGILDFFIFLDPAPEQVIQQYTWLIGRPVMPPYWSLGFHLCRWGYGNLTHMKTVNQRNRDAGVPIDVQYADIDYMDANKIFTIDPINYRGLREYFLQLNTNGIRIIIMLDPFTIDDQKYYTPTIEGIKQDVFIKWENGSLMKGACWPGEVFSPDFFTNRTHIWWAQMIRDFRRVNLTFDGVWLDMNEPAMFGTNEDAPWNWNITRSNYTLKCPRSTWDDPPYRTKAAFRYDESVN
;
A
#
# COMPACT_ATOMS: atom_id res chain seq x y z
N MET A 1 66.04 62.82 12.62
CA MET A 1 65.15 62.84 11.45
C MET A 1 64.28 61.59 11.48
N MET A 2 62.96 61.78 11.51
CA MET A 2 61.84 60.86 11.16
C MET A 2 61.89 59.43 11.77
N ILE A 3 61.17 59.13 12.85
CA ILE A 3 59.73 58.75 12.94
C ILE A 3 59.31 57.68 11.92
N SER A 4 59.07 56.47 12.41
CA SER A 4 57.88 55.68 12.02
C SER A 4 57.56 54.68 13.13
N SER A 5 56.43 54.92 13.79
CA SER A 5 55.84 54.09 14.84
C SER A 5 55.01 52.98 14.20
N TYR A 6 55.27 51.72 14.53
CA TYR A 6 54.41 50.59 14.17
C TYR A 6 53.36 50.38 15.26
N ILE A 7 52.10 50.52 14.87
CA ILE A 7 50.91 50.20 15.67
C ILE A 7 50.72 48.69 15.66
N ILE A 8 50.78 48.05 16.83
CA ILE A 8 50.34 46.67 17.05
C ILE A 8 48.91 46.73 17.58
N THR A 9 47.95 46.37 16.75
CA THR A 9 46.54 46.23 17.14
C THR A 9 46.35 44.87 17.80
N ILE A 10 46.21 44.84 19.12
CA ILE A 10 45.79 43.65 19.88
C ILE A 10 44.27 43.53 19.74
N ILE A 11 43.81 42.55 18.95
CA ILE A 11 42.40 42.17 18.91
C ILE A 11 42.15 41.18 20.05
N SER A 12 41.57 41.66 21.14
CA SER A 12 41.03 40.82 22.21
C SER A 12 39.78 40.09 21.70
N LEU A 13 39.90 38.79 21.42
CA LEU A 13 38.75 37.92 21.20
C LEU A 13 38.07 37.67 22.56
N MET A 14 36.96 38.37 22.83
CA MET A 14 36.05 37.97 23.92
C MET A 14 35.34 36.68 23.53
N ILE A 15 35.67 35.59 24.22
CA ILE A 15 34.87 34.36 24.19
C ILE A 15 33.60 34.65 24.98
N VAL A 16 32.52 34.98 24.27
CA VAL A 16 31.17 34.96 24.84
C VAL A 16 30.73 33.50 24.87
N THR A 17 30.84 32.87 26.04
CA THR A 17 30.13 31.62 26.32
C THR A 17 28.63 31.93 26.36
N ILE A 18 27.95 31.76 25.23
CA ILE A 18 26.48 31.72 25.19
C ILE A 18 26.10 30.39 25.83
N PRO A 19 25.44 30.35 26.99
CA PRO A 19 24.87 29.12 27.47
C PRO A 19 23.79 28.73 26.46
N VAL A 20 23.99 27.60 25.77
CA VAL A 20 22.92 26.97 25.01
C VAL A 20 21.91 26.50 26.03
N THR A 21 20.94 27.37 26.34
CA THR A 21 19.71 26.97 26.99
C THR A 21 19.05 25.97 26.06
N ARG A 22 19.02 24.71 26.49
CA ARG A 22 18.21 23.65 25.90
C ARG A 22 16.78 24.19 25.85
N GLN A 23 16.35 24.63 24.68
CA GLN A 23 14.98 25.06 24.47
C GLN A 23 14.11 23.85 24.80
N SER A 24 13.22 23.99 25.79
CA SER A 24 12.36 22.92 26.25
C SER A 24 11.60 22.33 25.08
N SER A 25 11.56 21.01 24.99
CA SER A 25 10.86 20.19 24.00
C SER A 25 9.33 20.38 23.96
N SER A 26 8.79 21.40 24.65
CA SER A 26 7.36 21.58 24.86
C SER A 26 6.62 22.15 23.65
N ALA A 27 7.27 22.94 22.78
CA ALA A 27 6.57 23.64 21.69
C ALA A 27 6.29 22.78 20.42
N THR A 28 6.96 21.64 20.25
CA THR A 28 6.92 20.85 19.00
C THR A 28 6.15 19.53 19.09
N GLY A 29 5.85 19.06 20.32
CA GLY A 29 5.23 17.74 20.52
C GLY A 29 6.05 16.58 19.96
N LEU A 30 7.38 16.68 19.94
CA LEU A 30 8.29 15.60 19.54
C LEU A 30 8.14 14.37 20.46
N GLY A 31 8.22 13.17 19.91
CA GLY A 31 8.04 11.92 20.66
C GLY A 31 6.59 11.56 21.01
N ARG A 32 5.60 12.37 20.57
CA ARG A 32 4.18 12.07 20.75
C ARG A 32 3.69 11.18 19.62
N ILE A 33 2.74 10.30 19.94
CA ILE A 33 2.00 9.52 18.94
C ILE A 33 0.61 10.13 18.80
N ASP A 34 0.23 10.46 17.56
CA ASP A 34 -1.06 11.05 17.23
C ASP A 34 -2.22 10.10 17.54
N CYS A 35 -3.14 10.54 18.38
CA CYS A 35 -4.31 9.79 18.87
C CYS A 35 -5.60 10.20 18.17
N TYR A 36 -5.52 11.19 17.26
CA TYR A 36 -6.63 11.61 16.42
C TYR A 36 -6.22 11.75 14.94
N PRO A 37 -5.67 10.69 14.32
CA PRO A 37 -5.08 10.76 12.97
C PRO A 37 -6.09 10.98 11.84
N ASP A 38 -7.36 10.66 12.05
CA ASP A 38 -8.46 10.91 11.13
C ASP A 38 -9.05 12.32 11.28
N ALA A 39 -8.44 13.17 12.12
CA ALA A 39 -8.90 14.53 12.30
C ALA A 39 -8.73 15.44 11.06
N GLU A 40 -7.85 15.06 10.14
CA GLU A 40 -7.70 15.75 8.86
C GLU A 40 -8.90 15.56 7.92
N ALA A 41 -9.89 14.72 8.28
CA ALA A 41 -11.07 14.53 7.47
C ALA A 41 -11.97 15.78 7.48
N LYS A 42 -12.58 16.12 6.34
CA LYS A 42 -13.50 17.25 6.10
C LYS A 42 -14.69 17.29 7.07
N TYR A 43 -15.02 16.15 7.67
CA TYR A 43 -16.10 15.98 8.64
C TYR A 43 -15.61 15.91 10.09
N SER A 44 -14.30 15.92 10.31
CA SER A 44 -13.72 16.01 11.64
C SER A 44 -13.65 17.49 12.06
N ASN A 45 -14.32 17.80 13.15
CA ASN A 45 -14.02 19.00 13.92
C ASN A 45 -12.92 18.65 14.91
N PHE A 46 -11.65 18.84 14.52
CA PHE A 46 -10.55 18.74 15.47
C PHE A 46 -10.78 19.74 16.60
N SER A 47 -10.98 19.24 17.81
CA SER A 47 -11.14 20.05 19.02
C SER A 47 -10.55 19.34 20.22
N LYS A 48 -10.30 20.11 21.29
CA LYS A 48 -9.90 19.58 22.58
C LYS A 48 -10.93 18.58 23.11
N GLU A 49 -12.21 18.92 23.01
CA GLU A 49 -13.32 18.08 23.47
C GLU A 49 -13.34 16.76 22.71
N ALA A 50 -13.21 16.79 21.37
CA ALA A 50 -13.18 15.59 20.55
C ALA A 50 -11.96 14.69 20.87
N CYS A 51 -10.80 15.29 21.16
CA CYS A 51 -9.62 14.56 21.63
C CYS A 51 -9.85 13.88 22.99
N LEU A 52 -10.41 14.61 23.96
CA LEU A 52 -10.67 14.09 25.31
C LEU A 52 -11.77 13.02 25.33
N VAL A 53 -12.76 13.12 24.44
CA VAL A 53 -13.80 12.09 24.24
C VAL A 53 -13.19 10.77 23.76
N ARG A 54 -12.09 10.80 23.00
CA ARG A 54 -11.30 9.61 22.63
C ARG A 54 -10.37 9.11 23.74
N HIS A 55 -10.47 9.67 24.95
CA HIS A 55 -9.60 9.33 26.06
C HIS A 55 -8.10 9.57 25.79
N CYS A 56 -7.79 10.47 24.84
CA CYS A 56 -6.44 10.93 24.55
C CYS A 56 -6.07 12.11 25.47
N LEU A 57 -4.80 12.50 25.45
CA LEU A 57 -4.31 13.73 26.10
C LEU A 57 -4.31 14.88 25.10
N PHE A 58 -4.63 16.09 25.57
CA PHE A 58 -4.59 17.31 24.77
C PHE A 58 -3.62 18.34 25.34
N ASP A 59 -2.82 18.98 24.48
CA ASP A 59 -1.90 20.06 24.84
C ASP A 59 -2.24 21.34 24.08
N ASP A 60 -2.81 22.31 24.80
CA ASP A 60 -3.23 23.61 24.27
C ASP A 60 -2.05 24.49 23.81
N THR A 61 -0.81 24.13 24.16
CA THR A 61 0.39 24.91 23.81
C THR A 61 1.01 24.51 22.46
N VAL A 62 0.56 23.40 21.89
CA VAL A 62 1.07 22.85 20.63
C VAL A 62 0.09 23.12 19.50
N ASN A 63 0.60 23.65 18.39
CA ASN A 63 -0.21 23.95 17.21
C ASN A 63 -0.54 22.66 16.41
N LEU A 64 -1.39 22.80 15.38
CA LEU A 64 -1.80 21.68 14.53
C LEU A 64 -0.67 21.09 13.66
N SER A 65 0.44 21.80 13.46
CA SER A 65 1.63 21.19 12.84
C SER A 65 2.39 20.27 13.81
N GLY A 66 2.13 20.42 15.11
CA GLY A 66 2.51 19.55 16.20
C GLY A 66 1.62 18.31 16.33
N ILE A 67 1.59 17.70 17.51
CA ILE A 67 0.60 16.68 17.88
C ILE A 67 -0.07 17.16 19.16
N PRO A 68 -1.11 18.01 19.05
CA PRO A 68 -1.84 18.50 20.22
C PRO A 68 -2.70 17.41 20.86
N CYS A 69 -3.25 16.47 20.08
CA CYS A 69 -3.98 15.31 20.59
C CYS A 69 -3.13 14.03 20.48
N TYR A 70 -2.74 13.44 21.61
CA TYR A 70 -1.77 12.34 21.63
C TYR A 70 -2.16 11.23 22.60
N PHE A 71 -1.60 10.04 22.37
CA PHE A 71 -1.88 8.87 23.20
C PHE A 71 -1.38 9.07 24.63
N GLN A 72 -2.06 8.45 25.60
CA GLN A 72 -1.53 8.34 26.95
C GLN A 72 -0.22 7.53 26.92
N PRO A 73 0.85 7.94 27.62
CA PRO A 73 2.17 7.29 27.54
C PRO A 73 2.18 5.79 27.87
N ASN A 74 1.27 5.35 28.72
CA ASN A 74 1.10 3.97 29.16
C ASN A 74 0.04 3.21 28.34
N TYR A 75 -0.45 3.74 27.21
CA TYR A 75 -1.28 2.96 26.30
C TYR A 75 -0.43 1.93 25.56
N GLY A 76 -0.90 0.68 25.50
CA GLY A 76 -0.22 -0.41 24.82
C GLY A 76 -0.47 -1.74 25.50
N TYR A 77 0.53 -2.62 25.45
CA TYR A 77 0.42 -4.00 25.94
C TYR A 77 1.49 -4.30 26.99
N LEU A 78 1.13 -5.11 27.97
CA LEU A 78 2.00 -5.63 29.03
C LEU A 78 2.40 -7.06 28.71
N LEU A 79 3.64 -7.44 29.01
CA LEU A 79 4.06 -8.84 28.92
C LEU A 79 3.31 -9.69 29.96
N GLN A 80 2.75 -10.82 29.52
CA GLN A 80 2.08 -11.79 30.36
C GLN A 80 2.91 -13.08 30.44
N GLY A 81 3.43 -13.38 31.62
CA GLY A 81 4.24 -14.59 31.83
C GLY A 81 5.65 -14.47 31.25
N ASN A 82 6.24 -15.62 30.93
CA ASN A 82 7.60 -15.72 30.41
C ASN A 82 7.60 -15.89 28.88
N GLU A 83 8.74 -15.59 28.25
CA GLU A 83 8.98 -15.92 26.85
C GLU A 83 8.84 -17.44 26.61
N GLU A 84 8.06 -17.81 25.60
CA GLU A 84 7.89 -19.17 25.12
C GLU A 84 8.83 -19.41 23.91
N GLN A 85 9.57 -20.52 23.90
CA GLN A 85 10.31 -20.93 22.70
C GLN A 85 9.35 -21.61 21.73
N ILE A 86 9.39 -21.19 20.46
CA ILE A 86 8.66 -21.84 19.36
C ILE A 86 9.66 -22.31 18.31
N GLU A 87 9.20 -23.11 17.35
CA GLU A 87 10.06 -23.57 16.27
C GLU A 87 10.67 -22.38 15.52
N ASN A 88 12.01 -22.31 15.50
CA ASN A 88 12.78 -21.23 14.90
C ASN A 88 12.34 -19.84 15.38
N GLY A 89 12.01 -19.68 16.67
CA GLY A 89 11.50 -18.40 17.13
C GLY A 89 11.15 -18.31 18.61
N LYS A 90 10.49 -17.21 18.94
CA LYS A 90 10.02 -16.87 20.30
C LYS A 90 8.58 -16.39 20.23
N ARG A 91 7.83 -16.65 21.29
CA ARG A 91 6.46 -16.19 21.48
C ARG A 91 6.34 -15.41 22.77
N LEU A 92 5.77 -14.21 22.70
CA LEU A 92 5.41 -13.39 23.84
C LEU A 92 3.88 -13.27 23.90
N ARG A 93 3.31 -13.55 25.07
CA ARG A 93 1.89 -13.30 25.34
C ARG A 93 1.74 -11.91 25.91
N LEU A 94 0.82 -11.15 25.35
CA LEU A 94 0.65 -9.74 25.65
C LEU A 94 -0.79 -9.50 26.09
N LYS A 95 -0.96 -8.68 27.13
CA LYS A 95 -2.27 -8.25 27.61
C LYS A 95 -2.37 -6.74 27.53
N ARG A 96 -3.45 -6.23 26.95
CA ARG A 96 -3.68 -4.78 26.84
C ARG A 96 -3.64 -4.14 28.23
N ASN A 97 -2.99 -2.98 28.34
CA ASN A 97 -2.99 -2.23 29.58
C ASN A 97 -4.37 -1.62 29.85
N GLN A 98 -5.14 -2.27 30.71
CA GLN A 98 -6.52 -1.86 31.06
C GLN A 98 -6.58 -0.64 31.98
N ALA A 99 -5.44 -0.14 32.49
CA ALA A 99 -5.39 1.11 33.24
C ALA A 99 -5.72 2.35 32.38
N VAL A 100 -5.70 2.18 31.05
CA VAL A 100 -6.02 3.23 30.07
C VAL A 100 -7.14 2.75 29.17
N THR A 101 -8.11 3.62 28.88
CA THR A 101 -9.21 3.33 27.95
C THR A 101 -8.71 3.36 26.50
N SER A 102 -9.23 2.47 25.65
CA SER A 102 -8.91 2.48 24.21
C SER A 102 -9.54 3.69 23.51
N PRO A 103 -8.77 4.44 22.70
CA PRO A 103 -9.32 5.51 21.87
C PRO A 103 -10.19 5.03 20.71
N PHE A 104 -10.10 3.74 20.36
CA PHE A 104 -10.82 3.12 19.26
C PHE A 104 -11.74 2.00 19.81
N PRO A 105 -12.84 1.67 19.10
CA PRO A 105 -13.77 0.63 19.55
C PRO A 105 -13.16 -0.76 19.42
N GLU A 106 -13.71 -1.73 20.15
CA GLU A 106 -13.35 -3.16 20.07
C GLU A 106 -11.84 -3.45 20.21
N PRO A 107 -11.21 -3.07 21.34
CA PRO A 107 -9.80 -3.37 21.58
C PRO A 107 -9.56 -4.88 21.69
N ILE A 108 -8.43 -5.34 21.14
CA ILE A 108 -7.98 -6.73 21.26
C ILE A 108 -7.22 -6.85 22.58
N GLU A 109 -7.82 -7.56 23.54
CA GLU A 109 -7.32 -7.62 24.92
C GLU A 109 -6.10 -8.54 25.08
N ASN A 110 -6.12 -9.71 24.43
CA ASN A 110 -5.03 -10.68 24.47
C ASN A 110 -4.37 -10.77 23.08
N VAL A 111 -3.07 -10.49 23.01
CA VAL A 111 -2.30 -10.47 21.76
C VAL A 111 -1.14 -11.45 21.86
N ILE A 112 -0.86 -12.15 20.78
CA ILE A 112 0.37 -12.92 20.62
C ILE A 112 1.34 -12.11 19.76
N LEU A 113 2.58 -11.97 20.25
CA LEU A 113 3.74 -11.58 19.45
C LEU A 113 4.57 -12.82 19.16
N ASP A 114 4.49 -13.32 17.94
CA ASP A 114 5.37 -14.38 17.44
C ASP A 114 6.54 -13.75 16.69
N VAL A 115 7.76 -14.14 17.03
CA VAL A 115 8.99 -13.75 16.35
C VAL A 115 9.59 -15.01 15.75
N GLN A 116 9.69 -15.06 14.43
CA GLN A 116 10.24 -16.17 13.69
C GLN A 116 11.55 -15.75 13.01
N TYR A 117 12.61 -16.49 13.32
CA TYR A 117 13.89 -16.41 12.64
C TYR A 117 13.76 -17.10 11.29
N TYR A 118 13.44 -16.32 10.26
CA TYR A 118 12.95 -16.84 8.98
C TYR A 118 14.09 -17.35 8.10
N THR A 119 15.17 -16.59 7.97
CA THR A 119 16.47 -17.03 7.42
C THR A 119 17.58 -16.35 8.23
N ASP A 120 18.85 -16.52 7.85
CA ASP A 120 19.94 -15.78 8.51
C ASP A 120 19.82 -14.25 8.31
N ASP A 121 19.10 -13.80 7.28
CA ASP A 121 18.97 -12.39 6.87
C ASP A 121 17.53 -11.85 6.92
N ILE A 122 16.55 -12.71 7.21
CA ILE A 122 15.14 -12.35 7.29
C ILE A 122 14.61 -12.73 8.66
N ILE A 123 14.04 -11.75 9.36
CA ILE A 123 13.27 -11.96 10.58
C ILE A 123 11.82 -11.57 10.33
N ARG A 124 10.89 -12.41 10.80
CA ARG A 124 9.46 -12.14 10.76
C ARG A 124 8.94 -11.91 12.16
N PHE A 125 8.03 -10.97 12.35
CA PHE A 125 7.23 -10.92 13.57
C PHE A 125 5.75 -10.70 13.25
N LYS A 126 4.88 -11.33 14.04
CA LYS A 126 3.42 -11.24 13.90
C LYS A 126 2.80 -10.79 15.20
N LEU A 127 1.93 -9.79 15.15
CA LEU A 127 1.04 -9.43 16.25
C LEU A 127 -0.41 -9.74 15.84
N TYR A 128 -1.07 -10.62 16.59
CA TYR A 128 -2.42 -11.09 16.28
C TYR A 128 -3.23 -11.39 17.54
N ASP A 129 -4.54 -11.47 17.38
CA ASP A 129 -5.50 -11.79 18.44
C ASP A 129 -5.29 -13.24 18.93
N ALA A 130 -5.09 -13.40 20.23
CA ALA A 130 -4.89 -14.71 20.84
C ALA A 130 -6.18 -15.54 20.92
N ASP A 131 -7.33 -14.87 20.94
CA ASP A 131 -8.64 -15.45 21.24
C ASP A 131 -9.46 -15.73 19.98
N HIS A 132 -9.20 -14.99 18.88
CA HIS A 132 -9.95 -15.10 17.64
C HIS A 132 -9.05 -15.19 16.40
N GLN A 133 -9.44 -16.05 15.46
CA GLN A 133 -8.81 -16.05 14.14
C GLN A 133 -9.17 -14.78 13.37
N ARG A 134 -8.16 -14.12 12.81
CA ARG A 134 -8.32 -12.90 12.00
C ARG A 134 -7.88 -13.15 10.57
N TYR A 135 -8.32 -12.26 9.67
CA TYR A 135 -7.90 -12.29 8.27
C TYR A 135 -6.37 -12.17 8.17
N GLU A 136 -5.77 -13.11 7.44
CA GLU A 136 -4.38 -13.07 7.01
C GLU A 136 -4.33 -13.13 5.49
N VAL A 137 -3.39 -12.43 4.88
CA VAL A 137 -3.27 -12.36 3.41
C VAL A 137 -3.00 -13.78 2.86
N PRO A 138 -3.92 -14.35 2.04
CA PRO A 138 -3.85 -15.76 1.65
C PRO A 138 -2.95 -15.97 0.43
N ILE A 139 -1.72 -15.44 0.46
CA ILE A 139 -0.74 -15.63 -0.62
C ILE A 139 0.31 -16.68 -0.23
N PRO A 140 0.74 -17.53 -1.17
CA PRO A 140 1.81 -18.47 -0.91
C PRO A 140 3.14 -17.72 -0.78
N LEU A 141 3.70 -17.69 0.43
CA LEU A 141 5.06 -17.22 0.67
C LEU A 141 6.05 -18.36 0.50
N LYS A 142 7.27 -18.03 0.05
CA LYS A 142 8.33 -19.03 -0.04
C LYS A 142 8.78 -19.46 1.36
N ALA A 143 8.54 -20.73 1.72
CA ALA A 143 8.88 -21.28 3.02
C ALA A 143 10.37 -21.11 3.37
N SER A 144 10.64 -20.88 4.66
CA SER A 144 11.99 -20.94 5.23
C SER A 144 12.61 -22.32 4.99
N THR A 145 13.84 -22.35 4.46
CA THR A 145 14.58 -23.58 4.22
C THR A 145 15.60 -23.81 5.34
N GLY A 146 15.17 -24.44 6.43
CA GLY A 146 16.05 -24.92 7.51
C GLY A 146 16.06 -24.03 8.76
N GLN A 147 16.74 -24.53 9.81
CA GLN A 147 16.96 -23.76 11.04
C GLN A 147 17.98 -22.65 10.78
N THR A 148 17.72 -21.44 11.29
CA THR A 148 18.66 -20.33 11.27
C THR A 148 19.91 -20.68 12.08
N THR A 149 21.08 -20.71 11.46
CA THR A 149 22.34 -21.08 12.14
C THR A 149 23.22 -19.89 12.45
N SER A 150 23.08 -18.79 11.68
CA SER A 150 23.96 -17.62 11.74
C SER A 150 23.16 -16.33 11.55
N ALA A 151 22.09 -16.15 12.32
CA ALA A 151 21.23 -14.97 12.26
C ALA A 151 22.04 -13.66 12.34
N GLN A 152 21.95 -12.81 11.32
CA GLN A 152 22.61 -11.50 11.25
C GLN A 152 21.92 -10.43 12.11
N TYR A 153 20.81 -10.80 12.73
CA TYR A 153 19.96 -9.95 13.53
C TYR A 153 19.77 -10.52 14.95
N GLU A 154 19.31 -9.65 15.84
CA GLU A 154 18.82 -10.04 17.15
C GLU A 154 17.52 -9.31 17.48
N PHE A 155 16.65 -10.02 18.18
CA PHE A 155 15.41 -9.49 18.73
C PHE A 155 15.60 -9.25 20.22
N ILE A 156 15.34 -8.02 20.66
CA ILE A 156 15.39 -7.62 22.06
C ILE A 156 14.06 -6.98 22.44
N TYR A 157 13.61 -7.20 23.68
CA TYR A 157 12.42 -6.57 24.20
C TYR A 157 12.66 -6.09 25.63
N SER A 158 11.89 -5.08 26.04
CA SER A 158 11.93 -4.51 27.38
C SER A 158 10.54 -4.56 27.99
N SER A 159 10.49 -5.04 29.23
CA SER A 159 9.31 -5.05 30.08
C SER A 159 9.76 -4.95 31.55
N ASN A 160 10.38 -3.83 31.94
CA ASN A 160 10.82 -3.67 33.33
C ASN A 160 9.63 -3.46 34.25
N SER A 161 9.56 -4.23 35.33
CA SER A 161 8.45 -4.37 36.29
C SER A 161 8.26 -3.19 37.26
N SER A 162 8.93 -2.07 37.04
CA SER A 162 8.96 -0.94 37.98
C SER A 162 8.71 0.36 37.22
N ASN A 163 7.42 0.67 37.06
CA ASN A 163 6.83 1.94 36.63
C ASN A 163 7.05 2.34 35.16
N ASP A 164 6.56 1.48 34.25
CA ASP A 164 5.56 1.85 33.22
C ASP A 164 5.29 0.70 32.23
N ASN A 165 5.94 -0.47 32.41
CA ASN A 165 5.66 -1.85 31.95
C ASN A 165 5.15 -2.13 30.51
N ILE A 166 4.93 -1.13 29.65
CA ILE A 166 4.49 -1.35 28.28
C ILE A 166 5.62 -2.00 27.50
N LEU A 167 5.28 -3.12 26.86
CA LEU A 167 6.18 -3.86 26.00
C LEU A 167 6.65 -2.94 24.88
N SER A 168 7.97 -2.86 24.75
CA SER A 168 8.62 -2.41 23.53
C SER A 168 9.64 -3.45 23.10
N PHE A 169 9.92 -3.48 21.81
CA PHE A 169 10.92 -4.36 21.23
C PHE A 169 11.68 -3.66 20.12
N ALA A 170 12.88 -4.15 19.88
CA ALA A 170 13.73 -3.71 18.80
C ALA A 170 14.36 -4.90 18.09
N ILE A 171 14.62 -4.71 16.80
CA ILE A 171 15.40 -5.64 15.98
C ILE A 171 16.67 -4.92 15.60
N LYS A 172 17.82 -5.53 15.89
CA LYS A 172 19.13 -4.96 15.67
C LYS A 172 19.97 -5.84 14.77
N ARG A 173 20.83 -5.22 13.97
CA ARG A 173 21.90 -5.90 13.25
C ARG A 173 23.00 -6.31 14.25
N ARG A 174 23.39 -7.58 14.26
CA ARG A 174 24.37 -8.09 15.26
C ARG A 174 25.74 -7.43 15.14
N VAL A 175 26.25 -7.30 13.90
CA VAL A 175 27.65 -6.92 13.66
C VAL A 175 28.00 -5.53 14.16
N ASN A 176 27.08 -4.57 14.08
CA ASN A 176 27.33 -3.16 14.41
C ASN A 176 26.30 -2.57 15.37
N GLN A 177 25.35 -3.38 15.84
CA GLN A 177 24.29 -2.97 16.77
C GLN A 177 23.34 -1.89 16.21
N THR A 178 23.33 -1.66 14.90
CA THR A 178 22.37 -0.75 14.26
C THR A 178 20.95 -1.25 14.49
N THR A 179 20.09 -0.38 15.02
CA THR A 179 18.67 -0.68 15.19
C THR A 179 17.95 -0.55 13.85
N LEU A 180 17.26 -1.62 13.44
CA LEU A 180 16.54 -1.73 12.18
C LEU A 180 15.03 -1.46 12.35
N PHE A 181 14.51 -1.80 13.53
CA PHE A 181 13.11 -1.56 13.90
C PHE A 181 13.05 -1.31 15.41
N ASP A 182 12.35 -0.27 15.87
CA ASP A 182 12.30 0.14 17.29
C ASP A 182 10.92 0.68 17.68
N THR A 183 10.19 -0.09 18.46
CA THR A 183 8.85 0.28 18.94
C THR A 183 8.86 1.02 20.28
N SER A 184 10.03 1.37 20.83
CA SER A 184 10.11 2.01 22.15
C SER A 184 9.62 3.47 22.19
N ILE A 185 9.16 4.02 21.06
CA ILE A 185 8.38 5.26 21.04
C ILE A 185 6.93 5.06 21.51
N GLY A 186 6.45 3.81 21.56
CA GLY A 186 5.07 3.45 21.89
C GLY A 186 4.16 3.47 20.67
N GLY A 187 2.84 3.56 20.91
CA GLY A 187 1.86 3.64 19.83
C GLY A 187 1.44 2.31 19.23
N LEU A 188 1.71 1.18 19.91
CA LEU A 188 1.15 -0.13 19.56
C LEU A 188 -0.33 -0.19 19.93
N VAL A 189 -1.20 -0.29 18.93
CA VAL A 189 -2.66 -0.35 19.09
C VAL A 189 -3.19 -1.52 18.27
N LEU A 190 -3.98 -2.40 18.89
CA LEU A 190 -4.70 -3.44 18.16
C LEU A 190 -6.17 -3.43 18.59
N ASN A 191 -7.02 -3.01 17.67
CA ASN A 191 -8.47 -3.03 17.74
C ASN A 191 -9.00 -3.79 16.51
N ASN A 192 -10.26 -4.19 16.54
CA ASN A 192 -10.86 -4.98 15.46
C ASN A 192 -10.74 -4.30 14.08
N GLN A 193 -10.95 -2.99 13.99
CA GLN A 193 -10.84 -2.21 12.76
C GLN A 193 -9.85 -1.03 12.87
N PHE A 194 -8.85 -1.15 13.74
CA PHE A 194 -7.74 -0.19 13.84
C PHE A 194 -6.50 -0.85 14.45
N LEU A 195 -5.48 -1.06 13.63
CA LEU A 195 -4.18 -1.58 14.05
C LEU A 195 -3.13 -0.53 13.75
N GLN A 196 -2.26 -0.24 14.71
CA GLN A 196 -1.19 0.73 14.57
C GLN A 196 0.11 0.20 15.16
N ILE A 197 1.21 0.46 14.47
CA ILE A 197 2.56 0.30 14.99
C ILE A 197 3.41 1.49 14.57
N VAL A 198 4.30 1.91 15.46
CA VAL A 198 5.26 2.98 15.21
C VAL A 198 6.66 2.43 15.42
N SER A 199 7.54 2.67 14.45
CA SER A 199 8.96 2.38 14.57
C SER A 199 9.77 3.65 14.44
N ARG A 200 10.75 3.87 15.31
CA ARG A 200 11.80 4.84 15.03
C ARG A 200 12.60 4.42 13.81
N LEU A 201 13.06 5.41 13.06
CA LEU A 201 13.95 5.28 11.92
C LEU A 201 15.33 5.78 12.38
N GLN A 202 16.33 4.93 12.25
CA GLN A 202 17.73 5.25 12.52
C GLN A 202 18.33 6.23 11.49
N SER A 203 17.60 6.53 10.41
CA SER A 203 18.07 7.33 9.29
C SER A 203 16.90 7.97 8.53
N PRO A 204 17.05 9.20 8.02
CA PRO A 204 16.02 9.83 7.20
C PRO A 204 16.02 9.36 5.73
N HIS A 205 16.87 8.40 5.36
CA HIS A 205 17.01 7.90 4.00
C HIS A 205 16.06 6.73 3.73
N VAL A 206 14.78 7.05 3.53
CA VAL A 206 13.70 6.07 3.33
C VAL A 206 13.21 6.08 1.87
N TYR A 207 12.89 4.90 1.33
CA TYR A 207 12.44 4.66 -0.05
C TYR A 207 11.32 3.61 -0.09
N GLY A 208 10.47 3.60 -1.11
CA GLY A 208 9.40 2.60 -1.26
C GLY A 208 8.03 3.11 -0.82
N PHE A 209 7.18 2.23 -0.31
CA PHE A 209 5.73 2.36 -0.26
C PHE A 209 5.10 2.52 -1.65
N GLY A 210 3.77 2.38 -1.73
CA GLY A 210 3.02 2.66 -2.95
C GLY A 210 1.65 1.99 -2.99
N GLU A 211 0.85 2.23 -4.03
CA GLU A 211 1.16 3.13 -5.14
C GLU A 211 0.69 4.57 -4.86
N ASN A 212 1.63 5.52 -4.89
CA ASN A 212 1.40 6.94 -4.65
C ASN A 212 2.30 7.74 -5.60
N ASN A 213 1.92 8.98 -5.93
CA ASN A 213 2.75 9.88 -6.72
C ASN A 213 3.79 10.63 -5.88
N HIS A 214 4.82 9.91 -5.39
CA HIS A 214 5.94 10.55 -4.68
C HIS A 214 6.75 11.41 -5.65
N LEU A 215 6.87 12.72 -5.38
CA LEU A 215 7.64 13.64 -6.21
C LEU A 215 9.16 13.35 -6.23
N THR A 216 9.64 12.63 -5.22
CA THR A 216 11.04 12.22 -5.07
C THR A 216 11.12 10.77 -4.65
N LEU A 217 12.14 10.04 -5.14
CA LEU A 217 12.38 8.65 -4.76
C LEU A 217 12.67 8.49 -3.26
N LYS A 218 13.47 9.42 -2.70
CA LYS A 218 13.69 9.51 -1.25
C LYS A 218 12.51 10.22 -0.60
N HIS A 219 11.96 9.65 0.46
CA HIS A 219 10.89 10.26 1.24
C HIS A 219 11.34 11.51 2.02
N ASN A 220 10.44 12.48 2.15
CA ASN A 220 10.59 13.58 3.10
C ASN A 220 10.07 13.15 4.48
N VAL A 221 10.95 12.58 5.31
CA VAL A 221 10.59 12.08 6.64
C VAL A 221 10.34 13.18 7.68
N SER A 222 10.66 14.43 7.36
CA SER A 222 10.49 15.57 8.29
C SER A 222 9.06 16.10 8.33
N THR A 223 8.17 15.58 7.48
CA THR A 223 6.77 16.01 7.42
C THR A 223 5.84 14.91 7.92
N ARG A 224 4.77 15.31 8.60
CA ARG A 224 3.73 14.40 9.10
C ARG A 224 2.66 14.10 8.04
N GLN A 225 3.07 14.08 6.78
CA GLN A 225 2.15 13.78 5.68
C GLN A 225 1.67 12.33 5.77
N ILE A 226 0.35 12.17 5.78
CA ILE A 226 -0.32 10.86 5.72
C ILE A 226 -0.53 10.49 4.25
N TRP A 227 -0.22 9.25 3.92
CA TRP A 227 -0.33 8.64 2.61
C TRP A 227 -1.22 7.42 2.69
N GLY A 228 -2.25 7.36 1.85
CA GLY A 228 -3.15 6.21 1.78
C GLY A 228 -2.60 5.10 0.90
N ILE A 229 -2.88 3.85 1.29
CA ILE A 229 -2.59 2.65 0.52
C ILE A 229 -3.88 1.83 0.47
N PHE A 230 -4.48 1.79 -0.72
CA PHE A 230 -5.63 0.97 -1.07
C PHE A 230 -5.82 1.06 -2.59
N GLY A 231 -6.02 -0.06 -3.29
CA GLY A 231 -6.19 -0.04 -4.75
C GLY A 231 -7.37 0.85 -5.17
N ARG A 232 -7.12 1.81 -6.06
CA ARG A 232 -8.12 2.78 -6.55
C ARG A 232 -7.78 3.29 -7.94
N ASP A 233 -8.74 3.18 -8.86
CA ASP A 233 -8.70 3.87 -10.15
C ASP A 233 -8.81 5.38 -9.90
N GLN A 234 -7.65 6.04 -9.94
CA GLN A 234 -7.55 7.47 -9.75
C GLN A 234 -6.32 8.01 -10.48
N ALA A 235 -6.54 9.03 -11.33
CA ALA A 235 -5.46 9.70 -12.04
C ALA A 235 -4.34 10.17 -11.08
N THR A 236 -3.08 9.91 -11.44
CA THR A 236 -1.89 10.24 -10.64
C THR A 236 -1.69 11.73 -10.39
N THR A 237 -2.36 12.59 -11.17
CA THR A 237 -2.34 14.05 -11.03
C THR A 237 -3.42 14.58 -10.10
N TRP A 238 -4.35 13.75 -9.63
CA TRP A 238 -5.53 14.21 -8.90
C TRP A 238 -5.18 14.81 -7.54
N HIS A 239 -4.33 14.14 -6.77
CA HIS A 239 -3.87 14.64 -5.49
C HIS A 239 -2.53 13.98 -5.11
N MET A 240 -1.59 14.77 -4.57
CA MET A 240 -0.23 14.31 -4.26
C MET A 240 -0.19 13.07 -3.35
N ASN A 241 -0.98 13.07 -2.27
CA ASN A 241 -1.03 11.98 -1.28
C ASN A 241 -2.16 10.96 -1.51
N ALA A 242 -2.69 10.86 -2.73
CA ALA A 242 -3.71 9.87 -3.04
C ALA A 242 -3.11 8.47 -3.13
N ASN A 243 -3.92 7.48 -2.77
CA ASN A 243 -3.74 6.11 -3.20
C ASN A 243 -4.12 5.97 -4.68
N HIS A 244 -3.40 5.10 -5.39
CA HIS A 244 -3.67 4.74 -6.78
C HIS A 244 -3.90 3.23 -6.91
N TYR A 245 -3.47 2.63 -8.00
CA TYR A 245 -3.87 1.30 -8.46
C TYR A 245 -3.32 0.17 -7.58
N GLY A 246 -2.03 0.23 -7.22
CA GLY A 246 -1.34 -0.79 -6.45
C GLY A 246 -1.35 -0.61 -4.92
N THR A 247 -1.11 -1.72 -4.20
CA THR A 247 -0.90 -1.77 -2.74
C THR A 247 0.48 -2.37 -2.45
N HIS A 248 1.42 -1.53 -2.03
CA HIS A 248 2.84 -1.87 -1.83
C HIS A 248 3.33 -1.42 -0.44
N PRO A 249 2.97 -2.12 0.64
CA PRO A 249 3.40 -1.82 2.01
C PRO A 249 4.85 -2.30 2.31
N PHE A 250 5.79 -1.99 1.41
CA PHE A 250 7.21 -2.31 1.54
C PHE A 250 8.06 -1.05 1.44
N TYR A 251 8.97 -0.84 2.38
CA TYR A 251 9.92 0.27 2.34
C TYR A 251 11.35 -0.17 2.66
N LEU A 252 12.31 0.63 2.22
CA LEU A 252 13.74 0.47 2.47
C LEU A 252 14.25 1.63 3.32
N VAL A 253 15.24 1.36 4.15
CA VAL A 253 15.99 2.40 4.86
C VAL A 253 17.48 2.21 4.63
N MET A 254 18.16 3.26 4.19
CA MET A 254 19.62 3.31 4.14
C MET A 254 20.16 3.63 5.52
N GLU A 255 20.95 2.72 6.08
CA GLU A 255 21.50 2.80 7.43
C GLU A 255 22.59 3.87 7.54
N GLN A 256 22.70 4.48 8.71
CA GLN A 256 23.81 5.35 9.07
C GLN A 256 24.86 4.57 9.86
N ILE A 257 26.11 5.04 9.83
CA ILE A 257 27.13 4.51 10.73
C ILE A 257 26.72 4.86 12.17
N PRO A 258 26.69 3.89 13.10
CA PRO A 258 26.38 4.16 14.50
C PRO A 258 27.25 5.29 15.07
N ASN A 259 26.62 6.22 15.80
CA ASN A 259 27.28 7.39 16.41
C ASN A 259 27.92 8.39 15.42
N SER A 260 27.61 8.30 14.12
CA SER A 260 27.96 9.35 13.14
C SER A 260 26.73 10.22 12.87
N ASN A 261 26.91 11.53 12.87
CA ASN A 261 25.87 12.44 12.41
C ASN A 261 25.96 12.52 10.88
N GLU A 262 25.12 11.73 10.20
CA GLU A 262 24.80 11.82 8.77
C GLU A 262 25.69 11.06 7.78
N THR A 263 26.61 10.18 8.20
CA THR A 263 27.37 9.36 7.22
C THR A 263 26.64 8.04 6.94
N PRO A 264 26.14 7.80 5.70
CA PRO A 264 25.54 6.52 5.34
C PRO A 264 26.59 5.40 5.43
N SER A 265 26.22 4.25 6.01
CA SER A 265 27.10 3.07 6.01
C SER A 265 27.12 2.36 4.65
N GLY A 266 26.17 2.69 3.77
CA GLY A 266 25.89 1.97 2.53
C GLY A 266 25.02 0.72 2.73
N GLN A 267 24.83 0.28 3.98
CA GLN A 267 23.97 -0.86 4.31
C GLN A 267 22.49 -0.47 4.24
N MET A 268 21.64 -1.43 3.92
CA MET A 268 20.20 -1.22 3.90
C MET A 268 19.46 -2.35 4.61
N HIS A 269 18.24 -2.03 5.03
CA HIS A 269 17.24 -3.03 5.32
C HIS A 269 15.92 -2.65 4.67
N GLY A 270 15.09 -3.66 4.47
CA GLY A 270 13.73 -3.55 3.98
C GLY A 270 12.74 -4.00 5.03
N VAL A 271 11.54 -3.44 4.99
CA VAL A 271 10.44 -3.81 5.88
C VAL A 271 9.18 -3.97 5.03
N LEU A 272 8.58 -5.16 5.10
CA LEU A 272 7.27 -5.47 4.50
C LEU A 272 6.26 -5.63 5.63
N LEU A 273 5.11 -4.97 5.52
CA LEU A 273 3.89 -5.35 6.25
C LEU A 273 3.02 -6.20 5.31
N LEU A 274 2.86 -7.48 5.59
CA LEU A 274 1.95 -8.36 4.86
C LEU A 274 0.51 -8.17 5.36
N ASN A 275 -0.15 -7.14 4.85
CA ASN A 275 -1.56 -6.82 5.09
C ASN A 275 -2.16 -6.23 3.81
N SER A 276 -3.43 -6.51 3.53
CA SER A 276 -4.15 -6.05 2.33
C SER A 276 -5.39 -5.20 2.65
N ASN A 277 -5.68 -4.95 3.92
CA ASN A 277 -6.72 -4.01 4.32
C ASN A 277 -6.26 -2.58 4.00
N ALA A 278 -7.22 -1.66 3.80
CA ALA A 278 -6.87 -0.26 3.62
C ALA A 278 -5.97 0.23 4.77
N MET A 279 -4.94 0.99 4.42
CA MET A 279 -3.96 1.43 5.40
C MET A 279 -3.41 2.81 5.06
N ASP A 280 -2.82 3.44 6.07
CA ASP A 280 -2.11 4.70 5.96
C ASP A 280 -0.69 4.53 6.49
N TYR A 281 0.25 5.29 5.92
CA TYR A 281 1.56 5.51 6.53
C TYR A 281 1.89 7.00 6.63
N SER A 282 2.69 7.34 7.63
CA SER A 282 3.18 8.72 7.83
C SER A 282 4.54 8.72 8.53
N PHE A 283 5.33 9.77 8.28
CA PHE A 283 6.60 9.99 8.97
C PHE A 283 6.48 11.07 10.05
N ALA A 284 7.51 11.23 10.88
CA ALA A 284 7.60 12.33 11.84
C ALA A 284 9.03 12.89 11.97
N PRO A 285 9.19 14.17 12.40
CA PRO A 285 10.50 14.83 12.47
C PRO A 285 11.51 14.19 13.43
N ASP A 286 11.04 13.51 14.47
CA ASP A 286 11.77 12.51 15.23
C ASP A 286 11.71 11.20 14.43
N PRO A 287 12.67 10.95 13.50
CA PRO A 287 12.44 10.11 12.35
C PRO A 287 11.82 8.79 12.79
N SER A 288 10.58 8.60 12.40
CA SER A 288 9.77 7.45 12.74
C SER A 288 8.77 7.23 11.62
N VAL A 289 8.32 6.00 11.49
CA VAL A 289 7.27 5.60 10.58
C VAL A 289 6.11 5.07 11.40
N THR A 290 4.92 5.60 11.15
CA THR A 290 3.67 5.08 11.69
C THR A 290 2.92 4.40 10.57
N ILE A 291 2.49 3.17 10.80
CA ILE A 291 1.61 2.43 9.88
C ILE A 291 0.30 2.15 10.61
N ARG A 292 -0.82 2.45 9.97
CA ARG A 292 -2.18 2.25 10.48
C ARG A 292 -2.98 1.45 9.47
N THR A 293 -3.66 0.38 9.87
CA THR A 293 -4.50 -0.42 8.98
C THR A 293 -5.85 -0.73 9.65
N ILE A 294 -6.91 -0.84 8.86
CA ILE A 294 -8.29 -1.02 9.38
C ILE A 294 -8.69 -2.49 9.56
N GLY A 295 -7.76 -3.43 9.52
CA GLY A 295 -8.10 -4.84 9.69
C GLY A 295 -6.94 -5.80 9.56
N GLY A 296 -7.27 -7.10 9.59
CA GLY A 296 -6.28 -8.18 9.53
C GLY A 296 -5.40 -8.25 10.78
N ILE A 297 -4.11 -8.49 10.57
CA ILE A 297 -3.06 -8.60 11.60
C ILE A 297 -1.84 -7.76 11.22
N LEU A 298 -0.90 -7.57 12.15
CA LEU A 298 0.39 -6.96 11.85
C LEU A 298 1.43 -8.06 11.63
N ASP A 299 1.67 -8.42 10.37
CA ASP A 299 2.63 -9.46 9.96
C ASP A 299 3.80 -8.83 9.21
N PHE A 300 4.93 -8.66 9.89
CA PHE A 300 6.09 -7.95 9.38
C PHE A 300 7.22 -8.89 9.00
N PHE A 301 7.89 -8.58 7.89
CA PHE A 301 9.18 -9.14 7.51
C PHE A 301 10.22 -8.03 7.44
N ILE A 302 11.37 -8.26 8.05
CA ILE A 302 12.53 -7.38 7.95
C ILE A 302 13.65 -8.13 7.24
N PHE A 303 14.15 -7.52 6.18
CA PHE A 303 15.18 -8.04 5.29
C PHE A 303 16.44 -7.22 5.51
N LEU A 304 17.58 -7.84 5.81
CA LEU A 304 18.82 -7.10 6.05
C LEU A 304 19.95 -7.65 5.19
N ASP A 305 20.68 -6.75 4.55
CA ASP A 305 21.91 -7.09 3.83
C ASP A 305 22.83 -5.85 3.77
N PRO A 306 24.15 -5.99 3.76
CA PRO A 306 25.03 -4.87 3.49
C PRO A 306 24.82 -4.19 2.12
N ALA A 307 24.23 -4.87 1.12
CA ALA A 307 23.98 -4.32 -0.21
C ALA A 307 22.48 -4.07 -0.49
N PRO A 308 22.09 -2.88 -0.99
CA PRO A 308 20.70 -2.56 -1.36
C PRO A 308 20.01 -3.60 -2.25
N GLU A 309 20.72 -4.07 -3.28
CA GLU A 309 20.20 -5.00 -4.28
C GLU A 309 19.89 -6.36 -3.68
N GLN A 310 20.61 -6.77 -2.65
CA GLN A 310 20.38 -8.04 -1.97
C GLN A 310 19.12 -7.98 -1.11
N VAL A 311 18.82 -6.84 -0.48
CA VAL A 311 17.53 -6.63 0.21
C VAL A 311 16.36 -6.83 -0.74
N ILE A 312 16.43 -6.28 -1.96
CA ILE A 312 15.40 -6.49 -3.00
C ILE A 312 15.36 -7.94 -3.48
N GLN A 313 16.50 -8.62 -3.61
CA GLN A 313 16.54 -10.05 -3.94
C GLN A 313 15.89 -10.91 -2.86
N GLN A 314 16.08 -10.59 -1.58
CA GLN A 314 15.43 -11.28 -0.47
C GLN A 314 13.91 -11.03 -0.47
N TYR A 315 13.49 -9.77 -0.64
CA TYR A 315 12.07 -9.41 -0.75
C TYR A 315 11.37 -10.17 -1.88
N THR A 316 11.91 -10.11 -3.11
CA THR A 316 11.35 -10.83 -4.27
C THR A 316 11.52 -12.35 -4.17
N TRP A 317 12.50 -12.87 -3.43
CA TRP A 317 12.57 -14.29 -3.11
C TRP A 317 11.41 -14.73 -2.23
N LEU A 318 10.99 -13.90 -1.27
CA LEU A 318 9.88 -14.19 -0.36
C LEU A 318 8.52 -14.13 -1.07
N ILE A 319 8.24 -13.02 -1.76
CA ILE A 319 6.92 -12.73 -2.33
C ILE A 319 6.71 -13.26 -3.76
N GLY A 320 7.78 -13.77 -4.39
CA GLY A 320 7.76 -14.23 -5.77
C GLY A 320 8.63 -13.35 -6.66
N ARG A 321 9.50 -14.00 -7.45
CA ARG A 321 10.39 -13.29 -8.38
C ARG A 321 9.59 -12.78 -9.58
N PRO A 322 9.98 -11.64 -10.17
CA PRO A 322 9.43 -11.21 -11.45
C PRO A 322 9.54 -12.33 -12.49
N VAL A 323 8.50 -12.50 -13.29
CA VAL A 323 8.51 -13.47 -14.40
C VAL A 323 9.48 -13.00 -15.48
N MET A 324 10.13 -13.94 -16.18
CA MET A 324 10.96 -13.60 -17.33
C MET A 324 10.07 -13.09 -18.46
N PRO A 325 10.18 -11.82 -18.88
CA PRO A 325 9.35 -11.31 -19.96
C PRO A 325 9.77 -11.96 -21.29
N PRO A 326 8.82 -12.18 -22.23
CA PRO A 326 9.19 -12.58 -23.57
C PRO A 326 9.99 -11.45 -24.25
N TYR A 327 11.02 -11.80 -25.03
CA TYR A 327 11.97 -10.80 -25.57
C TYR A 327 11.29 -9.66 -26.34
N TRP A 328 10.22 -9.95 -27.09
CA TRP A 328 9.47 -8.95 -27.86
C TRP A 328 8.81 -7.86 -26.99
N SER A 329 8.54 -8.13 -25.70
CA SER A 329 7.91 -7.15 -24.81
C SER A 329 8.90 -6.10 -24.28
N LEU A 330 10.19 -6.20 -24.65
CA LEU A 330 11.21 -5.19 -24.38
C LEU A 330 11.29 -4.14 -25.50
N GLY A 331 10.62 -4.39 -26.63
CA GLY A 331 10.55 -3.46 -27.76
C GLY A 331 9.57 -2.32 -27.53
N PHE A 332 9.36 -1.50 -28.56
CA PHE A 332 8.43 -0.36 -28.45
C PHE A 332 6.98 -0.79 -28.68
N HIS A 333 6.10 -0.28 -27.82
CA HIS A 333 4.69 -0.62 -27.76
C HIS A 333 3.84 0.57 -28.21
N LEU A 334 3.02 0.40 -29.25
CA LEU A 334 2.12 1.44 -29.75
C LEU A 334 0.69 1.20 -29.26
N CYS A 335 0.16 2.15 -28.48
CA CYS A 335 -1.15 2.08 -27.86
C CYS A 335 -1.87 3.43 -27.90
N ARG A 336 -3.21 3.40 -27.80
CA ARG A 336 -4.04 4.51 -27.37
C ARG A 336 -5.44 3.99 -27.02
N TRP A 337 -6.08 4.69 -26.10
CA TRP A 337 -7.52 4.68 -26.00
C TRP A 337 -8.16 5.41 -27.18
N GLY A 338 -9.10 4.76 -27.86
CA GLY A 338 -9.94 5.38 -28.88
C GLY A 338 -9.22 5.64 -30.21
N TYR A 339 -8.82 4.58 -30.92
CA TYR A 339 -8.61 4.69 -32.38
C TYR A 339 -9.94 4.96 -33.09
N GLY A 340 -11.05 4.43 -32.57
CA GLY A 340 -12.42 4.60 -33.02
C GLY A 340 -12.82 3.67 -34.19
N ASN A 341 -11.87 3.21 -35.01
CA ASN A 341 -12.09 2.20 -36.05
C ASN A 341 -10.76 1.61 -36.57
N LEU A 342 -10.88 0.49 -37.28
CA LEU A 342 -9.74 -0.23 -37.86
C LEU A 342 -8.94 0.59 -38.88
N THR A 343 -9.59 1.45 -39.66
CA THR A 343 -8.90 2.29 -40.66
C THR A 343 -7.93 3.25 -39.98
N HIS A 344 -8.35 3.88 -38.87
CA HIS A 344 -7.48 4.78 -38.14
C HIS A 344 -6.33 4.02 -37.46
N MET A 345 -6.58 2.85 -36.87
CA MET A 345 -5.53 1.98 -36.32
C MET A 345 -4.48 1.62 -37.39
N LYS A 346 -4.93 1.21 -38.59
CA LYS A 346 -4.05 0.93 -39.75
C LYS A 346 -3.21 2.14 -40.14
N THR A 347 -3.82 3.31 -40.27
CA THR A 347 -3.13 4.55 -40.66
C THR A 347 -2.06 4.95 -39.64
N VAL A 348 -2.37 4.87 -38.34
CA VAL A 348 -1.42 5.23 -37.28
C VAL A 348 -0.26 4.23 -37.22
N ASN A 349 -0.54 2.94 -37.36
CA ASN A 349 0.52 1.93 -37.38
C ASN A 349 1.42 2.10 -38.63
N GLN A 350 0.83 2.24 -39.81
CA GLN A 350 1.55 2.41 -41.07
C GLN A 350 2.44 3.64 -41.09
N ARG A 351 1.93 4.82 -40.68
CA ARG A 351 2.74 6.05 -40.70
C ARG A 351 3.96 5.98 -39.77
N ASN A 352 3.87 5.25 -38.64
CA ASN A 352 5.01 5.07 -37.75
C ASN A 352 6.05 4.13 -38.39
N ARG A 353 5.61 3.08 -39.09
CA ARG A 353 6.51 2.22 -39.87
C ARG A 353 7.17 2.97 -41.02
N ASP A 354 6.42 3.79 -41.75
CA ASP A 354 6.95 4.62 -42.84
C ASP A 354 8.00 5.62 -42.33
N ALA A 355 7.86 6.09 -41.08
CA ALA A 355 8.83 6.93 -40.39
C ALA A 355 10.04 6.16 -39.83
N GLY A 356 10.10 4.83 -39.98
CA GLY A 356 11.19 3.99 -39.48
C GLY A 356 11.18 3.76 -37.96
N VAL A 357 10.05 3.98 -37.29
CA VAL A 357 9.92 3.66 -35.86
C VAL A 357 9.91 2.13 -35.69
N PRO A 358 10.80 1.53 -34.89
CA PRO A 358 10.77 0.10 -34.59
C PRO A 358 9.56 -0.16 -33.69
N ILE A 359 8.53 -0.84 -34.20
CA ILE A 359 7.33 -1.18 -33.43
C ILE A 359 7.32 -2.70 -33.26
N ASP A 360 7.35 -3.17 -32.02
CA ASP A 360 7.28 -4.60 -31.70
C ASP A 360 5.85 -5.01 -31.32
N VAL A 361 5.05 -4.09 -30.76
CA VAL A 361 3.71 -4.40 -30.25
C VAL A 361 2.68 -3.37 -30.66
N GLN A 362 1.52 -3.84 -31.15
CA GLN A 362 0.31 -3.04 -31.33
C GLN A 362 -0.73 -3.44 -30.27
N TYR A 363 -1.24 -2.45 -29.55
CA TYR A 363 -2.31 -2.62 -28.59
C TYR A 363 -3.69 -2.37 -29.21
N ALA A 364 -4.71 -3.02 -28.67
CA ALA A 364 -6.12 -2.69 -28.92
C ALA A 364 -6.86 -2.50 -27.59
N ASP A 365 -7.33 -1.28 -27.38
CA ASP A 365 -8.10 -0.83 -26.21
C ASP A 365 -9.60 -1.15 -26.37
N ILE A 366 -10.46 -0.79 -25.40
CA ILE A 366 -11.89 -1.14 -25.34
C ILE A 366 -12.67 -0.89 -26.64
N ASP A 367 -12.23 0.05 -27.49
CA ASP A 367 -12.94 0.44 -28.69
C ASP A 367 -12.97 -0.63 -29.79
N TYR A 368 -12.12 -1.67 -29.71
CA TYR A 368 -12.26 -2.83 -30.61
C TYR A 368 -13.50 -3.68 -30.31
N MET A 369 -14.02 -3.61 -29.09
CA MET A 369 -15.11 -4.46 -28.60
C MET A 369 -16.47 -3.96 -29.07
N ASP A 370 -17.42 -4.88 -29.26
CA ASP A 370 -18.82 -4.50 -29.49
C ASP A 370 -19.42 -3.93 -28.20
N ALA A 371 -19.70 -2.62 -28.19
CA ALA A 371 -20.23 -1.89 -27.03
C ALA A 371 -19.45 -2.14 -25.72
N ASN A 372 -18.12 -2.18 -25.81
CA ASN A 372 -17.20 -2.41 -24.68
C ASN A 372 -17.39 -3.76 -23.96
N LYS A 373 -18.03 -4.74 -24.60
CA LYS A 373 -18.19 -6.09 -24.03
C LYS A 373 -16.93 -6.91 -24.32
N ILE A 374 -16.25 -7.38 -23.27
CA ILE A 374 -15.07 -8.25 -23.41
C ILE A 374 -15.34 -9.48 -24.32
N PHE A 375 -14.32 -10.08 -24.92
CA PHE A 375 -14.50 -11.25 -25.82
C PHE A 375 -15.45 -11.01 -27.02
N THR A 376 -15.59 -9.77 -27.46
CA THR A 376 -16.32 -9.41 -28.70
C THR A 376 -15.48 -8.52 -29.61
N ILE A 377 -15.96 -8.30 -30.83
CA ILE A 377 -15.37 -7.36 -31.79
C ILE A 377 -16.53 -6.53 -32.37
N ASP A 378 -16.38 -5.21 -32.43
CA ASP A 378 -17.36 -4.33 -33.09
C ASP A 378 -17.47 -4.73 -34.58
N PRO A 379 -18.66 -5.19 -35.03
CA PRO A 379 -18.83 -5.73 -36.38
C PRO A 379 -18.83 -4.65 -37.47
N ILE A 380 -18.91 -3.37 -37.12
CA ILE A 380 -18.95 -2.22 -38.02
C ILE A 380 -17.58 -1.55 -38.07
N ASN A 381 -17.13 -1.01 -36.93
CA ASN A 381 -15.92 -0.18 -36.88
C ASN A 381 -14.63 -1.00 -36.97
N TYR A 382 -14.70 -2.27 -36.56
CA TYR A 382 -13.55 -3.18 -36.51
C TYR A 382 -13.74 -4.42 -37.39
N ARG A 383 -14.60 -4.32 -38.41
CA ARG A 383 -14.72 -5.34 -39.45
C ARG A 383 -13.37 -5.58 -40.14
N GLY A 384 -12.88 -6.82 -40.09
CA GLY A 384 -11.59 -7.18 -40.69
C GLY A 384 -10.40 -7.10 -39.73
N LEU A 385 -10.65 -6.90 -38.42
CA LEU A 385 -9.58 -6.77 -37.42
C LEU A 385 -8.72 -8.03 -37.31
N ARG A 386 -9.34 -9.21 -37.37
CA ARG A 386 -8.63 -10.50 -37.33
C ARG A 386 -7.59 -10.61 -38.45
N GLU A 387 -7.98 -10.28 -39.67
CA GLU A 387 -7.12 -10.33 -40.86
C GLU A 387 -5.97 -9.34 -40.72
N TYR A 388 -6.24 -8.15 -40.19
CA TYR A 388 -5.20 -7.15 -39.95
C TYR A 388 -4.19 -7.61 -38.88
N PHE A 389 -4.64 -8.21 -37.79
CA PHE A 389 -3.74 -8.75 -36.76
C PHE A 389 -2.89 -9.90 -37.29
N LEU A 390 -3.45 -10.78 -38.13
CA LEU A 390 -2.67 -11.79 -38.82
C LEU A 390 -1.60 -11.18 -39.73
N GLN A 391 -1.92 -10.10 -40.45
CA GLN A 391 -0.95 -9.35 -41.26
C GLN A 391 0.17 -8.73 -40.40
N LEU A 392 -0.16 -8.12 -39.26
CA LEU A 392 0.84 -7.57 -38.35
C LEU A 392 1.77 -8.66 -37.81
N ASN A 393 1.23 -9.81 -37.43
CA ASN A 393 2.02 -10.95 -36.98
C ASN A 393 2.99 -11.45 -38.06
N THR A 394 2.59 -11.45 -39.34
CA THR A 394 3.51 -11.81 -40.45
C THR A 394 4.67 -10.81 -40.62
N ASN A 395 4.50 -9.58 -40.14
CA ASN A 395 5.54 -8.55 -40.12
C ASN A 395 6.35 -8.53 -38.82
N GLY A 396 6.18 -9.52 -37.94
CA GLY A 396 6.89 -9.63 -36.67
C GLY A 396 6.33 -8.79 -35.53
N ILE A 397 5.23 -8.05 -35.75
CA ILE A 397 4.57 -7.24 -34.73
C ILE A 397 3.64 -8.15 -33.91
N ARG A 398 3.69 -8.04 -32.58
CA ARG A 398 2.84 -8.76 -31.64
C ARG A 398 1.61 -7.95 -31.28
N ILE A 399 0.54 -8.64 -30.91
CA ILE A 399 -0.73 -8.03 -30.55
C ILE A 399 -1.02 -8.21 -29.06
N ILE A 400 -1.32 -7.11 -28.39
CA ILE A 400 -1.89 -7.12 -27.04
C ILE A 400 -3.32 -6.56 -27.10
N ILE A 401 -4.27 -7.29 -26.54
CA ILE A 401 -5.64 -6.81 -26.37
C ILE A 401 -5.89 -6.47 -24.90
N MET A 402 -6.65 -5.42 -24.66
CA MET A 402 -7.14 -5.09 -23.32
C MET A 402 -8.34 -6.02 -22.98
N LEU A 403 -8.45 -6.41 -21.71
CA LEU A 403 -9.62 -7.05 -21.11
C LEU A 403 -9.89 -6.49 -19.70
N ASP A 404 -11.07 -5.92 -19.49
CA ASP A 404 -11.57 -5.57 -18.15
C ASP A 404 -12.03 -6.83 -17.38
N PRO A 405 -11.98 -6.83 -16.04
CA PRO A 405 -12.41 -7.94 -15.20
C PRO A 405 -13.94 -7.92 -15.00
N PHE A 406 -14.73 -7.52 -15.98
CA PHE A 406 -16.17 -7.33 -15.82
C PHE A 406 -16.96 -7.93 -16.98
N THR A 407 -18.12 -8.52 -16.67
CA THR A 407 -19.07 -9.00 -17.68
C THR A 407 -20.36 -8.21 -17.60
N ILE A 408 -20.89 -7.74 -18.73
CA ILE A 408 -22.19 -7.06 -18.78
C ILE A 408 -23.31 -7.96 -18.21
N ASP A 409 -24.30 -7.38 -17.53
CA ASP A 409 -25.51 -8.10 -17.08
C ASP A 409 -26.44 -8.44 -18.26
N ASP A 410 -26.04 -9.42 -19.07
CA ASP A 410 -26.86 -10.06 -20.10
C ASP A 410 -26.88 -11.58 -19.89
N GLN A 411 -27.88 -12.02 -19.13
CA GLN A 411 -28.05 -13.43 -18.76
C GLN A 411 -28.75 -14.26 -19.83
N LYS A 412 -29.06 -13.67 -20.99
CA LYS A 412 -29.88 -14.33 -22.02
C LYS A 412 -29.13 -14.56 -23.33
N TYR A 413 -28.27 -13.63 -23.74
CA TYR A 413 -27.63 -13.69 -25.06
C TYR A 413 -26.11 -13.61 -25.01
N TYR A 414 -25.51 -13.34 -23.85
CA TYR A 414 -24.08 -13.13 -23.74
C TYR A 414 -23.36 -14.27 -23.00
N THR A 415 -22.64 -15.09 -23.77
CA THR A 415 -22.01 -16.34 -23.29
C THR A 415 -21.15 -16.17 -22.04
N PRO A 416 -20.27 -15.15 -21.91
CA PRO A 416 -19.45 -14.99 -20.71
C PRO A 416 -20.29 -14.88 -19.43
N THR A 417 -21.40 -14.13 -19.46
CA THR A 417 -22.31 -13.98 -18.32
C THR A 417 -23.11 -15.25 -18.05
N ILE A 418 -23.66 -15.88 -19.09
CA ILE A 418 -24.44 -17.12 -18.96
C ILE A 418 -23.60 -18.24 -18.33
N GLU A 419 -22.41 -18.49 -18.87
CA GLU A 419 -21.52 -19.54 -18.34
C GLU A 419 -20.90 -19.15 -17.00
N GLY A 420 -20.66 -17.86 -16.76
CA GLY A 420 -20.19 -17.38 -15.45
C GLY A 420 -21.21 -17.62 -14.33
N ILE A 421 -22.50 -17.34 -14.57
CA ILE A 421 -23.57 -17.64 -13.61
C ILE A 421 -23.67 -19.14 -13.36
N LYS A 422 -23.65 -19.94 -14.43
CA LYS A 422 -23.74 -21.40 -14.35
C LYS A 422 -22.57 -22.03 -13.59
N GLN A 423 -21.38 -21.46 -13.71
CA GLN A 423 -20.17 -21.90 -12.99
C GLN A 423 -19.98 -21.20 -11.64
N ASP A 424 -20.91 -20.32 -11.27
CA ASP A 424 -20.92 -19.59 -10.01
C ASP A 424 -19.65 -18.75 -9.77
N VAL A 425 -19.16 -18.03 -10.79
CA VAL A 425 -17.86 -17.35 -10.73
C VAL A 425 -17.91 -15.91 -10.24
N PHE A 426 -19.11 -15.33 -10.07
CA PHE A 426 -19.27 -13.91 -9.76
C PHE A 426 -19.36 -13.62 -8.26
N ILE A 427 -18.90 -12.44 -7.86
CA ILE A 427 -19.03 -11.90 -6.49
C ILE A 427 -20.51 -11.73 -6.13
N LYS A 428 -20.86 -12.04 -4.89
CA LYS A 428 -22.23 -12.01 -4.36
C LYS A 428 -22.30 -11.21 -3.07
N TRP A 429 -23.48 -10.67 -2.80
CA TRP A 429 -23.87 -10.20 -1.47
C TRP A 429 -24.03 -11.38 -0.50
N GLU A 430 -24.01 -11.10 0.80
CA GLU A 430 -24.21 -12.12 1.85
C GLU A 430 -25.52 -12.91 1.71
N ASN A 431 -26.56 -12.28 1.16
CA ASN A 431 -27.84 -12.94 0.88
C ASN A 431 -27.81 -13.88 -0.36
N GLY A 432 -26.65 -14.02 -1.02
CA GLY A 432 -26.42 -14.88 -2.18
C GLY A 432 -26.78 -14.26 -3.53
N SER A 433 -27.30 -13.03 -3.57
CA SER A 433 -27.58 -12.32 -4.83
C SER A 433 -26.29 -11.79 -5.48
N LEU A 434 -26.25 -11.73 -6.81
CA LEU A 434 -25.09 -11.22 -7.56
C LEU A 434 -24.87 -9.74 -7.26
N MET A 435 -23.62 -9.37 -6.98
CA MET A 435 -23.23 -7.98 -6.79
C MET A 435 -23.13 -7.30 -8.16
N LYS A 436 -23.99 -6.29 -8.37
CA LYS A 436 -24.02 -5.50 -9.60
C LYS A 436 -23.32 -4.16 -9.39
N GLY A 437 -22.45 -3.81 -10.32
CA GLY A 437 -21.83 -2.50 -10.40
C GLY A 437 -21.92 -1.93 -11.80
N ALA A 438 -21.15 -0.88 -12.06
CA ALA A 438 -21.16 -0.14 -13.30
C ALA A 438 -19.74 0.01 -13.85
N CYS A 439 -19.54 -0.29 -15.14
CA CYS A 439 -18.28 -0.03 -15.84
C CYS A 439 -18.55 0.28 -17.33
N TRP A 440 -17.54 0.14 -18.21
CA TRP A 440 -17.60 0.51 -19.62
C TRP A 440 -18.80 -0.03 -20.43
N PRO A 441 -19.25 -1.30 -20.27
CA PRO A 441 -20.42 -1.80 -21.00
C PRO A 441 -21.76 -1.48 -20.34
N GLY A 442 -21.76 -0.81 -19.17
CA GLY A 442 -22.96 -0.53 -18.36
C GLY A 442 -22.99 -1.34 -17.06
N GLU A 443 -24.14 -1.93 -16.73
CA GLU A 443 -24.29 -2.83 -15.59
C GLU A 443 -23.44 -4.07 -15.76
N VAL A 444 -22.63 -4.40 -14.75
CA VAL A 444 -21.67 -5.49 -14.80
C VAL A 444 -21.67 -6.35 -13.55
N PHE A 445 -21.25 -7.60 -13.73
CA PHE A 445 -20.81 -8.51 -12.67
C PHE A 445 -19.28 -8.58 -12.63
N SER A 446 -18.74 -8.73 -11.42
CA SER A 446 -17.31 -8.93 -11.17
C SER A 446 -17.03 -10.41 -10.86
N PRO A 447 -16.16 -11.09 -11.62
CA PRO A 447 -15.69 -12.42 -11.28
C PRO A 447 -14.86 -12.42 -9.98
N ASP A 448 -15.04 -13.45 -9.17
CA ASP A 448 -14.26 -13.72 -7.96
C ASP A 448 -13.00 -14.52 -8.31
N PHE A 449 -11.89 -13.81 -8.51
CA PHE A 449 -10.59 -14.40 -8.84
C PHE A 449 -9.90 -15.11 -7.65
N PHE A 450 -10.50 -15.19 -6.47
CA PHE A 450 -9.99 -16.03 -5.38
C PHE A 450 -10.36 -17.50 -5.54
N THR A 451 -11.21 -17.84 -6.51
CA THR A 451 -11.67 -19.22 -6.71
C THR A 451 -11.10 -19.86 -7.96
N ASN A 452 -10.72 -21.14 -7.85
CA ASN A 452 -10.16 -21.91 -8.98
C ASN A 452 -11.17 -22.05 -10.16
N ARG A 453 -12.47 -22.09 -9.86
CA ARG A 453 -13.53 -22.11 -10.89
C ARG A 453 -13.49 -20.87 -11.79
N THR A 454 -13.26 -19.69 -11.21
CA THR A 454 -13.11 -18.45 -11.97
C THR A 454 -11.88 -18.49 -12.86
N HIS A 455 -10.76 -19.05 -12.38
CA HIS A 455 -9.55 -19.20 -13.20
C HIS A 455 -9.80 -20.09 -14.42
N ILE A 456 -10.50 -21.22 -14.23
CA ILE A 456 -10.85 -22.16 -15.30
C ILE A 456 -11.77 -21.48 -16.33
N TRP A 457 -12.84 -20.82 -15.85
CA TRP A 457 -13.79 -20.10 -16.70
C TRP A 457 -13.10 -19.00 -17.50
N TRP A 458 -12.33 -18.13 -16.84
CA TRP A 458 -11.63 -17.01 -17.49
C TRP A 458 -10.64 -17.49 -18.54
N ALA A 459 -9.84 -18.51 -18.21
CA ALA A 459 -8.90 -19.11 -19.15
C ALA A 459 -9.62 -19.76 -20.34
N GLN A 460 -10.81 -20.34 -20.15
CA GLN A 460 -11.60 -20.90 -21.23
C GLN A 460 -12.14 -19.79 -22.15
N MET A 461 -12.69 -18.71 -21.61
CA MET A 461 -13.18 -17.57 -22.38
C MET A 461 -12.07 -16.92 -23.24
N ILE A 462 -10.89 -16.71 -22.65
CA ILE A 462 -9.72 -16.21 -23.39
C ILE A 462 -9.31 -17.17 -24.51
N ARG A 463 -9.24 -18.48 -24.23
CA ARG A 463 -8.85 -19.50 -25.23
C ARG A 463 -9.84 -19.55 -26.40
N ASP A 464 -11.13 -19.53 -26.12
CA ASP A 464 -12.17 -19.58 -27.14
C ASP A 464 -12.17 -18.32 -28.00
N PHE A 465 -12.11 -17.14 -27.37
CA PHE A 465 -12.01 -15.88 -28.10
C PHE A 465 -10.77 -15.82 -28.99
N ARG A 466 -9.61 -16.25 -28.46
CA ARG A 466 -8.35 -16.31 -29.22
C ARG A 466 -8.45 -17.22 -30.44
N ARG A 467 -9.03 -18.40 -30.26
CA ARG A 467 -9.08 -19.43 -31.30
C ARG A 467 -10.08 -19.06 -32.41
N VAL A 468 -11.27 -18.62 -32.02
CA VAL A 468 -12.41 -18.47 -32.92
C VAL A 468 -12.47 -17.06 -33.51
N ASN A 469 -12.23 -16.03 -32.71
CA ASN A 469 -12.56 -14.65 -33.09
C ASN A 469 -11.31 -13.84 -33.44
N LEU A 470 -10.33 -13.73 -32.53
CA LEU A 470 -9.23 -12.77 -32.67
C LEU A 470 -7.87 -13.37 -32.30
N THR A 471 -6.89 -13.29 -33.19
CA THR A 471 -5.52 -13.73 -32.85
C THR A 471 -4.79 -12.63 -32.06
N PHE A 472 -4.25 -12.97 -30.89
CA PHE A 472 -3.42 -12.09 -30.08
C PHE A 472 -2.29 -12.87 -29.35
N ASP A 473 -1.26 -12.14 -28.93
CA ASP A 473 -0.02 -12.67 -28.33
C ASP A 473 0.09 -12.37 -26.83
N GLY A 474 -0.62 -11.35 -26.34
CA GLY A 474 -0.69 -11.00 -24.92
C GLY A 474 -2.02 -10.34 -24.54
N VAL A 475 -2.23 -10.17 -23.24
CA VAL A 475 -3.42 -9.55 -22.66
C VAL A 475 -2.97 -8.46 -21.70
N TRP A 476 -3.58 -7.28 -21.83
CA TRP A 476 -3.54 -6.20 -20.85
C TRP A 476 -4.82 -6.32 -20.00
N LEU A 477 -4.67 -6.50 -18.69
CA LEU A 477 -5.78 -6.47 -17.74
C LEU A 477 -5.85 -5.06 -17.15
N ASP A 478 -7.01 -4.42 -17.25
CA ASP A 478 -7.23 -3.05 -16.78
C ASP A 478 -8.41 -2.96 -15.81
N MET A 479 -8.60 -1.82 -15.13
CA MET A 479 -9.74 -1.55 -14.22
C MET A 479 -9.87 -2.55 -13.05
N ASN A 480 -8.76 -3.14 -12.63
CA ASN A 480 -8.71 -4.33 -11.77
C ASN A 480 -8.31 -4.06 -10.32
N GLU A 481 -8.46 -2.82 -9.86
CA GLU A 481 -8.36 -2.47 -8.44
C GLU A 481 -9.30 -3.24 -7.52
N PRO A 482 -10.59 -3.55 -7.87
CA PRO A 482 -11.38 -3.27 -9.10
C PRO A 482 -12.11 -1.91 -9.12
N ALA A 483 -12.16 -1.28 -10.29
CA ALA A 483 -12.86 -0.01 -10.49
C ALA A 483 -14.37 -0.20 -10.67
N MET A 484 -15.17 0.68 -10.06
CA MET A 484 -16.63 0.75 -10.23
C MET A 484 -17.06 2.21 -10.40
N PHE A 485 -17.82 2.49 -11.47
CA PHE A 485 -18.24 3.84 -11.78
C PHE A 485 -19.37 4.32 -10.88
N GLY A 486 -19.13 5.41 -10.17
CA GLY A 486 -20.12 6.12 -9.35
C GLY A 486 -20.73 5.29 -8.24
N THR A 487 -19.96 4.41 -7.58
CA THR A 487 -20.43 3.73 -6.36
C THR A 487 -21.03 4.75 -5.40
N ASN A 488 -22.23 4.47 -4.89
CA ASN A 488 -23.08 5.35 -4.08
C ASN A 488 -23.66 6.61 -4.77
N GLU A 489 -23.23 6.97 -5.97
CA GLU A 489 -23.78 8.11 -6.74
C GLU A 489 -25.09 7.72 -7.44
N ASP A 490 -26.01 8.67 -7.62
CA ASP A 490 -27.28 8.39 -8.33
C ASP A 490 -27.14 8.42 -9.85
N ALA A 491 -26.16 9.19 -10.34
CA ALA A 491 -25.81 9.29 -11.75
C ALA A 491 -24.30 9.53 -11.89
N PRO A 492 -23.49 8.53 -12.28
CA PRO A 492 -22.06 8.69 -12.55
C PRO A 492 -21.81 9.65 -13.71
N TRP A 493 -20.56 10.09 -13.88
CA TRP A 493 -20.16 10.98 -14.96
C TRP A 493 -20.48 10.45 -16.38
N ASN A 494 -20.56 9.13 -16.56
CA ASN A 494 -20.90 8.47 -17.82
C ASN A 494 -22.38 8.05 -17.91
N TRP A 495 -23.23 8.60 -17.05
CA TRP A 495 -24.65 8.26 -16.95
C TRP A 495 -25.43 8.49 -18.25
N ASN A 496 -26.22 7.48 -18.64
CA ASN A 496 -27.20 7.59 -19.73
C ASN A 496 -28.61 7.75 -19.15
N ILE A 497 -29.24 8.91 -19.42
CA ILE A 497 -30.57 9.30 -18.90
C ILE A 497 -31.71 8.32 -19.19
N THR A 498 -31.50 7.37 -20.09
CA THR A 498 -32.48 6.34 -20.47
C THR A 498 -32.47 5.10 -19.58
N ARG A 499 -31.53 4.97 -18.62
CA ARG A 499 -31.42 3.81 -17.71
C ARG A 499 -31.81 4.18 -16.27
N SER A 500 -32.35 3.22 -15.51
CA SER A 500 -32.57 3.34 -14.06
C SER A 500 -31.25 3.33 -13.30
N ASN A 501 -31.24 3.78 -12.03
CA ASN A 501 -30.01 3.85 -11.21
C ASN A 501 -29.30 2.49 -11.21
N TYR A 502 -28.08 2.45 -11.77
CA TYR A 502 -27.34 1.23 -12.05
C TYR A 502 -25.99 1.17 -11.33
N THR A 503 -25.71 2.12 -10.44
CA THR A 503 -24.47 2.12 -9.67
C THR A 503 -24.53 1.13 -8.51
N LEU A 504 -23.36 0.66 -8.09
CA LEU A 504 -23.23 -0.11 -6.87
C LEU A 504 -23.63 0.77 -5.68
N LYS A 505 -24.53 0.29 -4.81
CA LYS A 505 -24.91 0.96 -3.57
C LYS A 505 -24.43 0.14 -2.37
N CYS A 506 -23.59 0.74 -1.55
CA CYS A 506 -23.10 0.15 -0.32
C CYS A 506 -24.19 0.15 0.76
N PRO A 507 -24.32 -0.93 1.56
CA PRO A 507 -25.14 -0.88 2.76
C PRO A 507 -24.51 0.03 3.82
N ARG A 508 -25.30 0.42 4.82
CA ARG A 508 -24.76 1.07 6.01
C ARG A 508 -24.22 -0.01 6.93
N SER A 509 -22.90 -0.15 6.99
CA SER A 509 -22.21 -1.13 7.84
C SER A 509 -20.88 -0.56 8.33
N THR A 510 -20.28 -1.19 9.35
CA THR A 510 -18.93 -0.84 9.81
C THR A 510 -17.84 -1.31 8.83
N TRP A 511 -18.18 -2.09 7.80
CA TRP A 511 -17.23 -2.45 6.74
C TRP A 511 -17.18 -1.39 5.64
N ASP A 512 -18.34 -0.83 5.28
CA ASP A 512 -18.47 0.25 4.29
C ASP A 512 -18.16 1.63 4.88
N ASP A 513 -18.38 1.83 6.19
CA ASP A 513 -18.06 3.04 6.94
C ASP A 513 -17.32 2.68 8.25
N PRO A 514 -16.01 2.37 8.18
CA PRO A 514 -15.24 1.88 9.32
C PRO A 514 -14.98 2.96 10.37
N PRO A 515 -14.79 2.58 11.65
CA PRO A 515 -14.57 3.54 12.74
C PRO A 515 -13.35 4.45 12.57
N TYR A 516 -12.32 3.97 11.85
CA TYR A 516 -11.18 4.77 11.43
C TYR A 516 -11.21 4.96 9.92
N ARG A 517 -11.28 6.22 9.51
CA ARG A 517 -11.29 6.61 8.11
C ARG A 517 -9.87 6.86 7.61
N THR A 518 -9.37 5.97 6.75
CA THR A 518 -8.04 6.13 6.13
C THR A 518 -8.01 7.31 5.16
N LYS A 519 -6.80 7.75 4.79
CA LYS A 519 -6.61 8.81 3.79
C LYS A 519 -7.22 8.46 2.44
N ALA A 520 -7.25 7.16 2.10
CA ALA A 520 -7.86 6.65 0.89
C ALA A 520 -9.36 6.97 0.79
N ALA A 521 -10.09 6.83 1.91
CA ALA A 521 -11.49 7.20 1.98
C ALA A 521 -11.68 8.72 2.02
N PHE A 522 -10.84 9.44 2.78
CA PHE A 522 -10.99 10.89 2.97
C PHE A 522 -10.95 11.68 1.65
N ARG A 523 -9.95 11.42 0.81
CA ARG A 523 -9.76 12.20 -0.41
C ARG A 523 -10.94 12.06 -1.38
N TYR A 524 -11.67 10.95 -1.35
CA TYR A 524 -12.87 10.80 -2.18
C TYR A 524 -13.93 11.86 -1.84
N ASP A 525 -14.27 12.07 -0.57
CA ASP A 525 -15.33 13.03 -0.19
C ASP A 525 -14.96 14.52 -0.39
N GLU A 526 -13.67 14.83 -0.55
CA GLU A 526 -13.26 16.14 -1.01
C GLU A 526 -13.68 16.38 -2.47
N SER A 527 -13.77 15.33 -3.29
CA SER A 527 -14.07 15.41 -4.73
C SER A 527 -15.55 15.30 -5.10
N VAL A 528 -16.44 14.87 -4.19
CA VAL A 528 -17.88 14.71 -4.46
C VAL A 528 -18.70 16.00 -4.20
N ASN A 529 -18.05 17.17 -4.15
CA ASN A 529 -18.73 18.47 -3.97
C ASN A 529 -18.47 19.43 -5.13
#